data_AF-E3QDJ0-F1
#
_entry.id   AF-E3QDJ0-F1
#
_cell.length_a   1.000
_cell.length_b   1.000
_cell.length_c   1.000
_cell.angle_alpha   90.00
_cell.angle_beta   90.00
_cell.angle_gamma   90.00
#
_symmetry.space_group_name_H-M   'P 1'
#
loop_
_entity.id
_entity.type
_entity.pdbx_description
1 polymer ?
#
loop_
_entity_poly.entity_id
_entity_poly.type
_entity_poly.pdbx_seq_one_letter_code
_entity_poly.pdbx_strand_id
1 'polypeptide(L)'
;MIAGTLYGKKYSRIQILAVILLTIGVITAAWSDAQSKDSSKTAERSDRPAFGTGLIILFVAQVLSAIMGLYTEETYKKYGPQWRENLFYSHLLSLPLFLPFAPSLIRQFRRLASSPPLSLPALAHLSGLGLGKNTEGETAGFHVPSQLAYLATNVLTQYACIRGVNLLAAVSSALTVTIVLNIRKLVSLLLSIWLFGNRLAVGTLLGAIVVFGAGGLYSLDSRAKTSRVHKGSGTK
;
A
#
# COMPACT_ATOMS: atom_id res chain seq x y z
N MET A 1 14.54 0.53 -10.32
CA MET A 1 15.49 1.21 -11.24
C MET A 1 16.15 0.21 -12.18
N ILE A 2 16.73 -0.89 -11.68
CA ILE A 2 17.41 -1.91 -12.51
C ILE A 2 16.51 -2.46 -13.63
N ALA A 3 15.29 -2.89 -13.30
CA ALA A 3 14.33 -3.35 -14.32
C ALA A 3 14.03 -2.26 -15.37
N GLY A 4 13.93 -0.99 -14.95
CA GLY A 4 13.70 0.13 -15.86
C GLY A 4 14.92 0.50 -16.71
N THR A 5 16.14 0.36 -16.20
CA THR A 5 17.37 0.57 -17.00
C THR A 5 17.55 -0.53 -18.04
N LEU A 6 17.23 -1.78 -17.70
CA LEU A 6 17.20 -2.91 -18.64
C LEU A 6 16.15 -2.68 -19.74
N TYR A 7 15.04 -2.03 -19.39
CA TYR A 7 14.00 -1.60 -20.32
C TYR A 7 14.30 -0.25 -21.02
N GLY A 8 15.55 0.25 -20.96
CA GLY A 8 16.00 1.43 -21.71
C GLY A 8 15.80 2.80 -21.04
N LYS A 9 15.30 2.87 -19.80
CA LYS A 9 15.10 4.16 -19.10
C LYS A 9 16.39 4.70 -18.48
N LYS A 10 16.65 6.00 -18.68
CA LYS A 10 17.81 6.71 -18.11
C LYS A 10 17.43 7.53 -16.86
N TYR A 11 18.11 7.26 -15.75
CA TYR A 11 17.88 7.93 -14.47
C TYR A 11 18.95 8.99 -14.17
N SER A 12 18.56 10.02 -13.41
CA SER A 12 19.46 11.09 -12.93
C SER A 12 20.38 10.58 -11.81
N ARG A 13 21.55 11.21 -11.64
CA ARG A 13 22.46 10.91 -10.52
C ARG A 13 21.79 11.15 -9.16
N ILE A 14 20.92 12.16 -9.08
CA ILE A 14 20.16 12.48 -7.86
C ILE A 14 19.12 11.39 -7.57
N GLN A 15 18.45 10.87 -8.60
CA GLN A 15 17.51 9.75 -8.47
C GLN A 15 18.20 8.47 -7.93
N ILE A 16 19.42 8.20 -8.38
CA ILE A 16 20.21 7.04 -7.91
C ILE A 16 20.60 7.24 -6.44
N LEU A 17 21.14 8.40 -6.08
CA LEU A 17 21.50 8.73 -4.70
C LEU A 17 20.30 8.65 -3.76
N ALA A 18 19.15 9.19 -4.17
CA ALA A 18 17.93 9.13 -3.38
C ALA A 18 17.46 7.68 -3.14
N VAL A 19 17.57 6.79 -4.14
CA VAL A 19 17.19 5.38 -3.96
C VAL A 19 18.17 4.63 -3.04
N ILE A 20 19.47 4.93 -3.11
CA ILE A 20 20.46 4.37 -2.17
C ILE A 20 20.11 4.81 -0.74
N LEU A 21 19.86 6.10 -0.54
CA LEU A 21 19.50 6.66 0.77
C LEU A 21 18.20 6.04 1.30
N LEU A 22 17.21 5.85 0.44
CA LEU A 22 15.93 5.20 0.78
C LEU A 22 16.16 3.74 1.20
N THR A 23 17.04 3.02 0.52
CA THR A 23 17.35 1.62 0.84
C THR A 23 18.02 1.52 2.22
N ILE A 24 18.99 2.40 2.51
CA ILE A 24 19.65 2.47 3.82
C ILE A 24 18.63 2.80 4.91
N GLY A 25 17.77 3.81 4.70
CA GLY A 25 16.75 4.20 5.68
C GLY A 25 15.76 3.08 6.00
N VAL A 26 15.29 2.33 5.00
CA VAL A 26 14.40 1.18 5.19
C VAL A 26 15.10 0.05 5.94
N ILE A 27 16.35 -0.27 5.60
CA ILE A 27 17.13 -1.32 6.27
C ILE A 27 17.34 -0.98 7.74
N THR A 28 17.76 0.24 8.06
CA THR A 28 17.96 0.70 9.44
C THR A 28 16.66 0.68 10.24
N ALA A 29 15.55 1.14 9.64
CA ALA A 29 14.25 1.12 10.31
C ALA A 29 13.77 -0.31 10.60
N ALA A 30 13.88 -1.20 9.60
CA ALA A 30 13.46 -2.59 9.72
C ALA A 30 14.32 -3.37 10.74
N TRP A 31 15.63 -3.16 10.72
CA TRP A 31 16.54 -3.80 11.67
C TRP A 31 16.28 -3.34 13.11
N SER A 32 16.12 -2.03 13.31
CA SER A 32 15.83 -1.47 14.63
C SER A 32 14.46 -1.89 15.17
N ASP A 33 13.46 -2.03 14.29
CA ASP A 33 12.13 -2.52 14.67
C ASP A 33 12.18 -4.02 15.04
N ALA A 34 12.91 -4.83 14.27
CA ALA A 34 13.12 -6.25 14.57
C ALA A 34 13.84 -6.44 15.93
N GLN A 35 14.91 -5.69 16.16
CA GLN A 35 15.69 -5.79 17.40
C GLN A 35 14.89 -5.35 18.64
N SER A 36 14.05 -4.31 18.54
CA SER A 36 13.22 -3.86 19.67
C SER A 36 12.12 -4.87 20.05
N LYS A 37 11.67 -5.69 19.10
CA LYS A 37 10.71 -6.78 19.31
C LYS A 37 11.34 -8.07 19.85
N ASP A 38 12.63 -8.30 19.60
CA ASP A 38 13.36 -9.42 20.19
C ASP A 38 13.80 -9.14 21.64
N SER A 39 14.20 -7.91 21.97
CA SER A 39 14.56 -7.51 23.34
C SER A 39 13.39 -7.55 24.34
N SER A 40 12.14 -7.59 23.85
CA SER A 40 10.92 -7.65 24.66
C SER A 40 10.37 -9.07 24.86
N LYS A 41 11.01 -10.11 24.29
CA LYS A 41 10.62 -11.52 24.46
C LYS A 41 11.82 -12.38 24.84
N THR A 42 12.24 -12.30 26.10
CA THR A 42 13.07 -13.35 26.71
C THR A 42 12.23 -14.62 26.82
N ALA A 43 12.76 -15.72 26.26
CA ALA A 43 12.23 -17.09 26.28
C ALA A 43 10.94 -17.32 25.45
N GLU A 44 11.12 -17.84 24.23
CA GLU A 44 10.43 -19.00 23.65
C GLU A 44 10.91 -19.14 22.19
N ARG A 45 12.00 -19.91 22.00
CA ARG A 45 12.43 -20.39 20.67
C ARG A 45 11.54 -21.58 20.31
N SER A 46 10.42 -21.32 19.65
CA SER A 46 9.65 -22.37 19.00
C SER A 46 9.13 -21.88 17.65
N ASP A 47 9.72 -22.42 16.59
CA ASP A 47 9.10 -22.59 15.27
C ASP A 47 8.55 -21.33 14.57
N ARG A 48 9.31 -20.23 14.57
CA ARG A 48 9.04 -19.14 13.62
C ARG A 48 9.56 -19.57 12.24
N PRO A 49 8.76 -19.47 11.16
CA PRO A 49 9.29 -19.63 9.81
C PRO A 49 10.49 -18.70 9.67
N ALA A 50 11.61 -19.24 9.16
CA ALA A 50 12.87 -18.53 9.09
C ALA A 50 12.63 -17.13 8.53
N PHE A 51 12.98 -16.09 9.30
CA PHE A 51 12.85 -14.69 8.90
C PHE A 51 13.33 -14.46 7.45
N GLY A 52 14.33 -15.23 7.01
CA GLY A 52 14.81 -15.29 5.63
C GLY A 52 13.80 -15.79 4.59
N THR A 53 12.96 -16.79 4.86
CA THR A 53 11.94 -17.28 3.91
C THR A 53 10.91 -16.19 3.61
N GLY A 54 10.45 -15.45 4.62
CA GLY A 54 9.56 -14.31 4.42
C GLY A 54 10.20 -13.21 3.57
N LEU A 55 11.48 -12.92 3.80
CA LEU A 55 12.24 -11.93 3.03
C LEU A 55 12.40 -12.35 1.56
N ILE A 56 12.67 -13.63 1.28
CA ILE A 56 12.76 -14.17 -0.09
C ILE A 56 11.41 -14.03 -0.81
N ILE A 57 10.30 -14.42 -0.17
CA ILE A 57 8.95 -14.32 -0.76
C ILE A 57 8.63 -12.85 -1.08
N LEU A 58 8.90 -11.93 -0.16
CA LEU A 58 8.67 -10.49 -0.36
C LEU A 58 9.55 -9.92 -1.49
N PHE A 59 10.81 -10.35 -1.58
CA PHE A 59 11.71 -9.92 -2.64
C PHE A 59 11.21 -10.38 -4.02
N VAL A 60 10.85 -11.64 -4.17
CA VAL A 60 10.29 -12.19 -5.42
C VAL A 60 8.99 -11.46 -5.80
N ALA A 61 8.09 -11.26 -4.84
CA ALA A 61 6.85 -10.52 -5.07
C ALA A 61 7.10 -9.08 -5.56
N GLN A 62 8.11 -8.40 -4.99
CA GLN A 62 8.48 -7.04 -5.38
C GLN A 62 9.09 -6.98 -6.79
N VAL A 63 9.87 -7.99 -7.20
CA VAL A 63 10.40 -8.12 -8.57
C VAL A 63 9.27 -8.33 -9.57
N LEU A 64 8.35 -9.26 -9.30
CA LEU A 64 7.18 -9.52 -10.15
C LEU A 64 6.29 -8.27 -10.27
N SER A 65 6.09 -7.54 -9.17
CA SER A 65 5.32 -6.28 -9.17
C SER A 65 5.99 -5.20 -10.03
N ALA A 66 7.32 -5.11 -10.02
CA ALA A 66 8.05 -4.17 -10.86
C ALA A 66 7.94 -4.52 -12.35
N ILE A 67 8.01 -5.81 -12.68
CA ILE A 67 7.83 -6.32 -14.05
C ILE A 67 6.40 -6.05 -14.53
N MET A 68 5.39 -6.38 -13.74
CA MET A 68 3.97 -6.12 -14.05
C MET A 68 3.72 -4.63 -14.32
N GLY A 69 4.32 -3.73 -13.53
CA GLY A 69 4.22 -2.29 -13.74
C GLY A 69 4.79 -1.81 -15.08
N LEU A 70 5.92 -2.38 -15.53
CA LEU A 70 6.49 -2.08 -16.85
C LEU A 70 5.63 -2.64 -17.99
N TYR A 71 5.15 -3.88 -17.88
CA TYR A 71 4.25 -4.47 -18.87
C TYR A 71 2.95 -3.67 -19.01
N THR A 72 2.39 -3.19 -17.90
CA THR A 72 1.18 -2.36 -17.92
C THR A 72 1.43 -1.04 -18.65
N GLU A 73 2.58 -0.40 -18.43
CA GLU A 73 2.95 0.84 -19.13
C GLU A 73 3.08 0.62 -20.65
N GLU A 74 3.77 -0.43 -21.08
CA GLU A 74 3.94 -0.74 -22.51
C GLU A 74 2.62 -1.13 -23.18
N THR A 75 1.76 -1.86 -22.46
CA THR A 75 0.42 -2.22 -22.94
C THR A 75 -0.41 -0.97 -23.19
N TYR A 76 -0.39 0.01 -22.27
CA TYR A 76 -1.09 1.28 -22.46
C TYR A 76 -0.49 2.14 -23.57
N LYS A 77 0.82 2.07 -23.81
CA LYS A 77 1.44 2.75 -24.96
C LYS A 77 0.98 2.16 -26.29
N LYS A 78 0.85 0.83 -26.38
CA LYS A 78 0.52 0.14 -27.63
C LYS A 78 -0.97 0.13 -27.94
N TYR A 79 -1.83 -0.09 -26.95
CA TYR A 79 -3.28 -0.29 -27.14
C TYR A 79 -4.13 0.88 -26.62
N GLY A 80 -3.50 1.90 -26.03
CA GLY A 80 -4.17 3.05 -25.47
C GLY A 80 -4.58 2.90 -24.00
N PRO A 81 -5.03 4.00 -23.37
CA PRO A 81 -5.24 4.11 -21.92
C PRO A 81 -6.54 3.46 -21.43
N GLN A 82 -6.81 2.20 -21.79
CA GLN A 82 -8.00 1.45 -21.39
C GLN A 82 -7.87 0.87 -19.97
N TRP A 83 -7.79 1.75 -18.96
CA TRP A 83 -7.56 1.34 -17.56
C TRP A 83 -8.68 0.47 -16.97
N ARG A 84 -9.93 0.64 -17.43
CA ARG A 84 -11.08 -0.15 -16.97
C ARG A 84 -10.97 -1.61 -17.39
N GLU A 85 -10.52 -1.82 -18.62
CA GLU A 85 -10.32 -3.15 -19.19
C GLU A 85 -9.16 -3.87 -18.50
N ASN A 86 -8.03 -3.17 -18.32
CA ASN A 86 -6.91 -3.70 -17.55
C ASN A 86 -7.30 -4.05 -16.10
N LEU A 87 -8.09 -3.18 -15.46
CA LEU A 87 -8.62 -3.42 -14.11
C LEU A 87 -9.52 -4.66 -14.09
N PHE A 88 -10.44 -4.77 -15.03
CA PHE A 88 -11.36 -5.90 -15.14
C PHE A 88 -10.62 -7.23 -15.34
N TYR A 89 -9.77 -7.33 -16.36
CA TYR A 89 -9.05 -8.57 -16.64
C TYR A 89 -8.06 -8.96 -15.54
N SER A 90 -7.36 -8.00 -14.94
CA SER A 90 -6.43 -8.30 -13.83
C SER A 90 -7.14 -8.94 -12.65
N HIS A 91 -8.36 -8.48 -12.32
CA HIS A 91 -9.12 -9.04 -11.20
C HIS A 91 -9.85 -10.32 -11.60
N LEU A 92 -10.47 -10.36 -12.78
CA LEU A 92 -11.17 -11.54 -13.28
C LEU A 92 -10.22 -12.75 -13.41
N LEU A 93 -9.04 -12.55 -13.99
CA LEU A 93 -8.04 -13.61 -14.16
C LEU A 93 -7.40 -14.05 -12.83
N SER A 94 -7.43 -13.19 -11.81
CA SER A 94 -6.96 -13.56 -10.47
C SER A 94 -7.95 -14.47 -9.72
N LEU A 95 -9.26 -14.40 -10.00
CA LEU A 95 -10.29 -15.17 -9.28
C LEU A 95 -10.09 -16.70 -9.38
N PRO A 96 -9.83 -17.30 -10.56
CA PRO A 96 -9.53 -18.72 -10.66
C PRO A 96 -8.30 -19.14 -9.84
N LEU A 97 -7.30 -18.26 -9.73
CA LEU A 97 -6.08 -18.52 -8.98
C LEU A 97 -6.35 -18.60 -7.46
N PHE A 98 -7.43 -17.98 -6.97
CA PHE A 98 -7.85 -18.09 -5.57
C PHE A 98 -8.69 -19.34 -5.26
N LEU A 99 -9.17 -20.07 -6.28
CA LEU A 99 -10.04 -21.22 -6.09
C LEU A 99 -9.43 -22.33 -5.21
N PRO A 100 -8.14 -22.70 -5.34
CA PRO A 100 -7.51 -23.68 -4.44
C PRO A 100 -7.44 -23.21 -2.98
N PHE A 101 -7.45 -21.90 -2.75
CA PHE A 101 -7.37 -21.29 -1.42
C PHE A 101 -8.75 -21.01 -0.81
N ALA A 102 -9.84 -21.19 -1.58
CA ALA A 102 -11.21 -21.00 -1.13
C ALA A 102 -11.56 -21.68 0.22
N PRO A 103 -11.18 -22.94 0.52
CA PRO A 103 -11.54 -23.56 1.80
C PRO A 103 -10.91 -22.85 3.00
N SER A 104 -9.70 -22.28 2.83
CA SER A 104 -9.05 -21.50 3.87
C SER A 104 -9.70 -20.11 4.03
N LEU A 105 -10.04 -19.46 2.91
CA LEU A 105 -10.71 -18.16 2.90
C LEU A 105 -12.08 -18.21 3.56
N ILE A 106 -12.91 -19.20 3.23
CA ILE A 106 -14.25 -19.38 3.79
C ILE A 106 -14.15 -19.61 5.31
N ARG A 107 -13.17 -20.39 5.76
CA ARG A 107 -12.95 -20.65 7.19
C ARG A 107 -12.59 -19.38 7.95
N GLN A 108 -11.72 -18.54 7.40
CA GLN A 108 -11.35 -17.26 8.00
C GLN A 108 -12.51 -16.27 7.98
N PHE A 109 -13.27 -16.21 6.87
CA PHE A 109 -14.46 -15.36 6.77
C PHE A 109 -15.51 -15.74 7.82
N ARG A 110 -15.78 -17.03 8.03
CA ARG A 110 -16.70 -17.48 9.09
C ARG A 110 -16.24 -17.08 10.49
N ARG A 111 -14.94 -17.12 10.77
CA ARG A 111 -14.38 -16.66 12.06
C ARG A 111 -14.55 -15.15 12.24
N LEU A 112 -14.37 -14.36 11.18
CA LEU A 112 -14.62 -12.92 11.21
C LEU A 112 -16.10 -12.59 11.38
N ALA A 113 -16.98 -13.37 10.75
CA ALA A 113 -18.43 -13.20 10.83
C ALA A 113 -18.98 -13.55 12.23
N SER A 114 -18.33 -14.45 12.98
CA SER A 114 -18.69 -14.77 14.36
C SER A 114 -18.11 -13.79 15.41
N SER A 115 -17.59 -12.64 15.00
CA SER A 115 -16.95 -11.69 15.93
C SER A 115 -17.95 -10.81 16.69
N PRO A 116 -17.59 -10.33 17.89
CA PRO A 116 -18.46 -9.47 18.70
C PRO A 116 -18.92 -8.21 17.94
N PRO A 117 -20.13 -7.69 18.21
CA PRO A 117 -20.64 -6.49 17.57
C PRO A 117 -19.80 -5.26 17.93
N LEU A 118 -19.73 -4.31 16.99
CA LEU A 118 -18.93 -3.10 17.14
C LEU A 118 -19.63 -2.08 18.03
N SER A 119 -19.14 -1.90 19.25
CA SER A 119 -19.51 -0.78 20.10
C SER A 119 -18.77 0.48 19.64
N LEU A 120 -19.31 1.16 18.62
CA LEU A 120 -18.78 2.46 18.20
C LEU A 120 -19.48 3.59 18.99
N PRO A 121 -18.78 4.32 19.87
CA PRO A 121 -19.34 5.52 20.52
C PRO A 121 -19.58 6.70 19.56
N ALA A 122 -19.02 6.68 18.34
CA ALA A 122 -19.06 7.80 17.40
C ALA A 122 -20.38 7.98 16.63
N LEU A 123 -21.16 6.91 16.39
CA LEU A 123 -22.46 6.99 15.72
C LEU A 123 -23.59 7.34 16.67
N ALA A 124 -23.39 7.21 17.99
CA ALA A 124 -24.30 7.74 18.99
C ALA A 124 -24.50 9.26 18.84
N HIS A 125 -23.46 9.99 18.40
CA HIS A 125 -23.54 11.42 18.13
C HIS A 125 -24.20 11.77 16.79
N LEU A 126 -24.07 10.92 15.76
CA LEU A 126 -24.76 11.12 14.48
C LEU A 126 -26.25 10.75 14.54
N SER A 127 -26.64 9.81 15.40
CA SER A 127 -28.05 9.56 15.75
C SER A 127 -28.70 10.71 16.53
N GLY A 128 -27.91 11.65 17.08
CA GLY A 128 -28.40 12.91 17.63
C GLY A 128 -28.82 13.94 16.57
N LEU A 129 -28.49 13.72 15.28
CA LEU A 129 -28.77 14.63 14.17
C LEU A 129 -30.11 14.32 13.46
N GLY A 130 -31.16 13.98 14.22
CA GLY A 130 -32.56 14.13 13.81
C GLY A 130 -33.08 13.36 12.58
N LEU A 131 -32.29 12.54 11.89
CA LEU A 131 -32.75 11.67 10.80
C LEU A 131 -33.15 10.29 11.34
N GLY A 132 -34.36 10.21 11.94
CA GLY A 132 -35.04 8.95 12.25
C GLY A 132 -35.57 8.86 13.68
N LYS A 133 -36.70 9.53 13.95
CA LYS A 133 -37.47 9.40 15.18
C LYS A 133 -38.49 8.26 15.05
N ASN A 134 -38.59 7.46 16.12
CA ASN A 134 -39.82 6.87 16.68
C ASN A 134 -40.60 5.83 15.86
N THR A 135 -40.46 4.54 16.18
CA THR A 135 -41.63 3.68 16.48
C THR A 135 -41.16 2.44 17.25
N GLU A 136 -41.87 2.11 18.33
CA GLU A 136 -41.78 0.85 19.05
C GLU A 136 -42.08 -0.32 18.11
N GLY A 137 -41.18 -1.30 18.03
CA GLY A 137 -41.34 -2.46 17.16
C GLY A 137 -39.97 -2.95 16.68
N GLU A 138 -39.55 -4.10 17.22
CA GLU A 138 -38.52 -4.99 16.68
C GLU A 138 -37.57 -4.37 15.66
N THR A 139 -36.66 -3.50 16.10
CA THR A 139 -35.51 -3.20 15.26
C THR A 139 -34.68 -4.49 15.28
N ALA A 140 -34.79 -5.24 14.19
CA ALA A 140 -33.83 -6.27 13.81
C ALA A 140 -32.44 -5.66 13.98
N GLY A 141 -31.86 -5.84 15.16
CA GLY A 141 -30.62 -5.20 15.56
C GLY A 141 -29.62 -5.60 14.51
N PHE A 142 -29.18 -4.62 13.71
CA PHE A 142 -28.26 -4.84 12.62
C PHE A 142 -26.91 -5.20 13.28
N HIS A 143 -26.80 -6.46 13.71
CA HIS A 143 -25.63 -7.05 14.34
C HIS A 143 -24.57 -7.20 13.25
N VAL A 144 -23.93 -6.08 12.90
CA VAL A 144 -22.77 -6.10 12.04
C VAL A 144 -21.58 -6.45 12.92
N PRO A 145 -20.95 -7.61 12.70
CA PRO A 145 -19.74 -7.97 13.43
C PRO A 145 -18.68 -6.90 13.20
N SER A 146 -18.02 -6.47 14.27
CA SER A 146 -16.97 -5.45 14.24
C SER A 146 -15.90 -5.68 13.18
N GLN A 147 -15.48 -6.93 13.04
CA GLN A 147 -14.43 -7.30 12.11
C GLN A 147 -14.92 -7.25 10.65
N LEU A 148 -16.22 -7.43 10.40
CA LEU A 148 -16.80 -7.30 9.07
C LEU A 148 -16.85 -5.82 8.63
N ALA A 149 -17.15 -4.90 9.56
CA ALA A 149 -17.11 -3.47 9.29
C ALA A 149 -15.68 -2.98 8.98
N TYR A 150 -14.67 -3.45 9.73
CA TYR A 150 -13.26 -3.15 9.42
C TYR A 150 -12.81 -3.76 8.09
N LEU A 151 -13.22 -4.99 7.79
CA LEU A 151 -12.96 -5.63 6.51
C LEU A 151 -13.57 -4.84 5.35
N ALA A 152 -14.84 -4.43 5.47
CA ALA A 152 -15.51 -3.61 4.47
C ALA A 152 -14.80 -2.28 4.24
N THR A 153 -14.39 -1.60 5.33
CA THR A 153 -13.61 -0.36 5.26
C THR A 153 -12.26 -0.57 4.56
N ASN A 154 -11.57 -1.68 4.84
CA ASN A 154 -10.32 -2.03 4.17
C ASN A 154 -10.52 -2.29 2.67
N VAL A 155 -11.58 -3.03 2.30
CA VAL A 155 -11.91 -3.32 0.90
C VAL A 155 -12.28 -2.05 0.13
N LEU A 156 -13.08 -1.16 0.71
CA LEU A 156 -13.49 0.10 0.07
C LEU A 156 -12.28 1.03 -0.16
N THR A 157 -11.43 1.18 0.85
CA THR A 157 -10.22 1.99 0.72
C THR A 157 -9.24 1.38 -0.27
N GLN A 158 -9.08 0.05 -0.28
CA GLN A 158 -8.24 -0.66 -1.23
C GLN A 158 -8.77 -0.53 -2.66
N TYR A 159 -10.09 -0.65 -2.87
CA TYR A 159 -10.72 -0.43 -4.17
C TYR A 159 -10.50 0.99 -4.68
N ALA A 160 -10.75 2.01 -3.85
CA ALA A 160 -10.50 3.40 -4.21
C ALA A 160 -9.03 3.63 -4.60
N CYS A 161 -8.10 3.04 -3.84
CA CYS A 161 -6.67 3.11 -4.14
C CYS A 161 -6.30 2.42 -5.46
N ILE A 162 -6.77 1.19 -5.69
CA ILE A 162 -6.43 0.41 -6.89
C ILE A 162 -7.01 1.09 -8.13
N ARG A 163 -8.24 1.61 -8.04
CA ARG A 163 -8.87 2.38 -9.11
C ARG A 163 -8.09 3.66 -9.41
N GLY A 164 -7.70 4.40 -8.38
CA GLY A 164 -6.88 5.61 -8.53
C GLY A 164 -5.52 5.33 -9.18
N VAL A 165 -4.87 4.23 -8.79
CA VAL A 165 -3.57 3.82 -9.34
C VAL A 165 -3.68 3.37 -10.80
N ASN A 166 -4.70 2.59 -11.16
CA ASN A 166 -4.92 2.17 -12.56
C ASN A 166 -5.30 3.34 -13.46
N LEU A 167 -6.13 4.28 -12.98
CA LEU A 167 -6.43 5.51 -13.69
C LEU A 167 -5.15 6.34 -13.91
N LEU A 168 -4.35 6.51 -12.85
CA LEU A 168 -3.10 7.27 -12.92
C LEU A 168 -2.09 6.60 -13.87
N ALA A 169 -2.00 5.27 -13.88
CA ALA A 169 -1.11 4.52 -14.78
C ALA A 169 -1.48 4.68 -16.25
N ALA A 170 -2.75 4.92 -16.56
CA ALA A 170 -3.19 5.17 -17.92
C ALA A 170 -2.91 6.61 -18.40
N VAL A 171 -2.70 7.56 -17.47
CA VAL A 171 -2.43 8.97 -17.80
C VAL A 171 -1.03 9.43 -17.41
N SER A 172 -0.18 8.55 -16.89
CA SER A 172 1.15 8.87 -16.38
C SER A 172 2.13 7.73 -16.58
N SER A 173 3.43 8.04 -16.54
CA SER A 173 4.48 7.01 -16.58
C SER A 173 4.46 6.11 -15.34
N ALA A 174 4.93 4.84 -15.44
CA ALA A 174 5.02 3.94 -14.28
C ALA A 174 5.89 4.50 -13.15
N LEU A 175 6.79 5.43 -13.46
CA LEU A 175 7.59 6.14 -12.48
C LEU A 175 6.71 7.03 -11.58
N THR A 176 5.81 7.82 -12.17
CA THR A 176 4.86 8.67 -11.42
C THR A 176 3.91 7.84 -10.56
N VAL A 177 3.42 6.71 -11.11
CA VAL A 177 2.59 5.76 -10.37
C VAL A 177 3.33 5.22 -9.14
N THR A 178 4.61 4.85 -9.33
CA THR A 178 5.47 4.39 -8.24
C THR A 178 5.66 5.47 -7.17
N ILE A 179 5.79 6.75 -7.55
CA ILE A 179 5.91 7.86 -6.60
C ILE A 179 4.64 8.02 -5.77
N VAL A 180 3.45 8.08 -6.41
CA VAL A 180 2.18 8.23 -5.70
C VAL A 180 1.91 7.05 -4.77
N LEU A 181 2.27 5.84 -5.19
CA LEU A 181 2.20 4.65 -4.35
C LEU A 181 3.10 4.74 -3.12
N ASN A 182 4.31 5.29 -3.26
CA ASN A 182 5.23 5.51 -2.13
C ASN A 182 4.69 6.59 -1.19
N ILE A 183 4.18 7.71 -1.70
CA ILE A 183 3.55 8.77 -0.88
C ILE A 183 2.37 8.21 -0.08
N ARG A 184 1.52 7.39 -0.68
CA ARG A 184 0.41 6.74 0.04
C ARG A 184 0.91 5.89 1.20
N LYS A 185 1.89 5.00 0.95
CA LYS A 185 2.49 4.16 1.99
C LYS A 185 3.10 5.00 3.11
N LEU A 186 3.72 6.11 2.75
CA LEU A 186 4.36 7.07 3.65
C LEU A 186 3.35 7.78 4.56
N VAL A 187 2.26 8.29 3.98
CA VAL A 187 1.18 8.95 4.74
C VAL A 187 0.49 7.95 5.67
N SER A 188 0.23 6.71 5.20
CA SER A 188 -0.30 5.65 6.06
C SER A 188 0.62 5.33 7.23
N LEU A 189 1.94 5.34 7.02
CA LEU A 189 2.93 5.14 8.09
C LEU A 189 2.87 6.28 9.12
N LEU A 190 2.84 7.54 8.69
CA LEU A 190 2.72 8.69 9.61
C LEU A 190 1.43 8.63 10.43
N LEU A 191 0.30 8.36 9.77
CA LEU A 191 -0.99 8.23 10.44
C LEU A 191 -0.97 7.08 11.44
N SER A 192 -0.33 5.95 11.11
CA SER A 192 -0.16 4.83 12.04
C SER A 192 0.69 5.23 13.26
N ILE A 193 1.79 5.95 13.08
CA ILE A 193 2.61 6.42 14.20
C ILE A 193 1.83 7.40 15.09
N TRP A 194 1.13 8.34 14.46
CA TRP A 194 0.37 9.37 15.16
C TRP A 194 -0.84 8.79 15.91
N LEU A 195 -1.57 7.85 15.31
CA LEU A 195 -2.79 7.27 15.88
C LEU A 195 -2.51 6.27 17.01
N PHE A 196 -1.46 5.44 16.89
CA PHE A 196 -1.18 4.38 17.86
C PHE A 196 -0.22 4.80 18.99
N GLY A 197 0.38 5.99 18.92
CA GLY A 197 1.22 6.53 20.01
C GLY A 197 2.39 5.62 20.41
N ASN A 198 2.83 4.72 19.52
CA ASN A 198 3.79 3.68 19.86
C ASN A 198 5.19 4.27 20.07
N ARG A 199 5.89 3.86 21.15
CA ARG A 199 7.29 4.22 21.37
C ARG A 199 8.17 3.47 20.37
N LEU A 200 8.40 4.10 19.22
CA LEU A 200 9.29 3.57 18.20
C LEU A 200 10.73 3.55 18.72
N ALA A 201 11.46 2.49 18.38
CA ALA A 201 12.89 2.47 18.60
C ALA A 201 13.52 3.68 17.88
N VAL A 202 14.52 4.30 18.51
CA VAL A 202 15.17 5.51 17.98
C VAL A 202 15.71 5.27 16.57
N GLY A 203 16.20 4.06 16.28
CA GLY A 203 16.64 3.66 14.94
C GLY A 203 15.51 3.59 13.91
N THR A 204 14.28 3.24 14.31
CA THR A 204 13.10 3.28 13.44
C THR A 204 12.68 4.71 13.11
N LEU A 205 12.79 5.63 14.06
CA LEU A 205 12.53 7.06 13.83
C LEU A 205 13.59 7.68 12.89
N LEU A 206 14.87 7.40 13.12
CA LEU A 206 15.96 7.86 12.26
C LEU A 206 15.82 7.29 10.84
N GLY A 207 15.54 5.98 10.72
CA GLY A 207 15.29 5.36 9.43
C GLY A 207 14.08 5.97 8.71
N ALA A 208 13.01 6.28 9.43
CA ALA A 208 11.87 6.99 8.87
C ALA A 208 12.30 8.35 8.29
N ILE A 209 12.97 9.22 9.07
CA ILE A 209 13.42 10.55 8.61
C ILE A 209 14.27 10.45 7.33
N VAL A 210 15.19 9.49 7.27
CA VAL A 210 16.02 9.24 6.09
C VAL A 210 15.16 8.84 4.88
N VAL A 211 14.17 7.96 5.06
CA VAL A 211 13.22 7.57 4.00
C VAL A 211 12.37 8.75 3.53
N PHE A 212 11.91 9.60 4.44
CA PHE A 212 11.18 10.84 4.12
C PHE A 212 12.02 11.79 3.28
N GLY A 213 13.26 12.06 3.72
CA GLY A 213 14.19 12.93 3.00
C GLY A 213 14.53 12.40 1.61
N ALA A 214 14.83 11.10 1.50
CA ALA A 214 15.09 10.44 0.23
C ALA A 214 13.90 10.50 -0.74
N GLY A 215 12.69 10.21 -0.24
CA GLY A 215 11.47 10.24 -1.05
C GLY A 215 11.15 11.64 -1.56
N GLY A 216 11.33 12.65 -0.72
CA GLY A 216 11.21 14.07 -1.11
C GLY A 216 12.22 14.46 -2.18
N LEU A 217 13.50 14.15 -1.98
CA LEU A 217 14.57 14.45 -2.93
C LEU A 217 14.34 13.79 -4.30
N TYR A 218 13.91 12.52 -4.30
CA TYR A 218 13.58 11.79 -5.52
C TYR A 218 12.42 12.45 -6.29
N SER A 219 11.38 12.90 -5.58
CA SER A 219 10.19 13.52 -6.15
C SER A 219 10.51 14.88 -6.80
N LEU A 220 11.31 15.71 -6.12
CA LEU A 220 11.69 17.04 -6.61
C LEU A 220 12.55 16.97 -7.87
N ASP A 221 13.56 16.10 -7.93
CA ASP A 221 14.39 15.92 -9.13
C ASP A 221 13.59 15.39 -10.32
N SER A 222 12.67 14.46 -10.05
CA SER A 222 11.78 13.90 -11.08
C SER A 222 10.86 14.98 -11.67
N ARG A 223 10.33 15.88 -10.84
CA ARG A 223 9.48 17.00 -11.29
C ARG A 223 10.28 18.04 -12.08
N ALA A 224 11.49 18.37 -11.64
CA ALA A 224 12.38 19.30 -12.33
C ALA A 224 12.75 18.80 -13.74
N LYS A 225 12.97 17.49 -13.90
CA LYS A 225 13.27 16.88 -15.20
C LYS A 225 12.08 16.96 -16.17
N THR A 226 10.87 16.66 -15.71
CA THR A 226 9.65 16.76 -16.53
C THR A 226 9.36 18.19 -16.99
N SER A 227 9.52 19.18 -16.10
CA SER A 227 9.33 20.60 -16.44
C SER A 227 10.34 21.11 -17.49
N ARG A 228 11.59 20.63 -17.46
CA ARG A 228 12.59 20.98 -18.48
C ARG A 228 12.26 20.41 -19.86
N VAL A 229 11.73 19.18 -19.92
CA VAL A 229 11.31 18.53 -21.17
C VAL A 229 10.13 19.26 -21.80
N HIS A 230 9.12 19.63 -21.01
CA HIS A 230 7.96 20.37 -21.52
C HIS A 230 8.34 21.77 -22.03
N LYS A 231 9.25 22.48 -21.34
CA LYS A 231 9.72 23.81 -21.76
C LYS A 231 10.56 23.79 -23.04
N GLY A 232 11.25 22.69 -23.35
CA GLY A 232 11.98 22.51 -24.62
C GLY A 232 11.13 22.00 -25.79
N SER A 233 9.91 21.52 -25.52
CA SER A 233 8.96 21.07 -26.54
C SER A 233 8.04 22.19 -27.05
N GLY A 234 7.91 23.29 -26.32
CA GLY A 234 7.13 24.47 -26.72
C GLY A 234 7.92 25.53 -27.49
N THR A 235 9.18 25.25 -27.82
CA THR A 235 10.09 26.15 -28.57
C THR A 235 10.51 25.58 -29.93
N LYS A 236 9.71 24.68 -30.51
CA LYS A 236 9.85 24.23 -31.90
C LYS A 236 8.58 24.48 -32.67
#